data_AF-A0A9E6BCB2-F1
#
_entry.id   AF-A0A9E6BCB2-F1
#
_cell.length_a   1.000
_cell.length_b   1.000
_cell.length_c   1.000
_cell.angle_alpha   90.00
_cell.angle_beta   90.00
_cell.angle_gamma   90.00
#
_symmetry.space_group_name_H-M   'P 1'
#
loop_
_entity.id
_entity.type
_entity.pdbx_description
1 polymer ?
#
loop_
_entity_poly.entity_id
_entity_poly.type
_entity_poly.pdbx_seq_one_letter_code
_entity_poly.pdbx_strand_id
1 'polypeptide(L)'
;MRIKRGKIKRAAIIALCLAMITGIMGCAKEKTALDPKNPVTVTIWNYYNGDQLAAFEQLVEQFNSTVGNEKGIVAVNVSQGDINSLADSLIASVEKKAGSQEIPTMAAVYSETAYILDKA
;
A
#
# COMPACT_ATOMS: atom_id res chain seq x y z
N MET A 1 35.41 0.09 55.92
CA MET A 1 34.15 0.03 55.14
C MET A 1 34.06 1.01 53.94
N ARG A 2 34.98 1.98 53.78
CA ARG A 2 34.93 3.05 52.76
C ARG A 2 35.21 2.59 51.31
N ILE A 3 36.06 1.58 51.13
CA ILE A 3 36.54 1.08 49.83
C ILE A 3 35.44 0.30 49.06
N LYS A 4 34.63 -0.51 49.75
CA LYS A 4 33.53 -1.28 49.14
C LYS A 4 32.44 -0.36 48.56
N ARG A 5 32.13 0.75 49.24
CA ARG A 5 31.14 1.74 48.80
C ARG A 5 31.54 2.44 47.49
N GLY A 6 32.83 2.68 47.25
CA GLY A 6 33.32 3.29 46.01
C GLY A 6 33.23 2.37 44.78
N LYS A 7 33.50 1.07 44.97
CA LYS A 7 33.39 0.06 43.90
C LYS A 7 31.93 -0.16 43.46
N ILE A 8 31.00 -0.17 44.42
CA ILE A 8 29.55 -0.31 44.16
C ILE A 8 29.02 0.90 43.38
N LYS A 9 29.46 2.12 43.74
CA LYS A 9 29.08 3.35 43.02
C LYS A 9 29.58 3.35 41.57
N ARG A 10 30.81 2.90 41.32
CA ARG A 10 31.37 2.80 39.95
C ARG A 10 30.65 1.75 39.11
N ALA A 11 30.34 0.58 39.70
CA ALA A 11 29.58 -0.46 39.01
C ALA A 11 28.16 -0.01 38.66
N ALA A 12 27.50 0.73 39.55
CA ALA A 12 26.17 1.30 39.30
C ALA A 12 26.16 2.32 38.16
N ILE A 13 27.19 3.17 38.05
CA ILE A 13 27.33 4.14 36.95
C ILE A 13 27.56 3.43 35.61
N ILE A 14 28.39 2.39 35.58
CA ILE A 14 28.64 1.62 34.34
C ILE A 14 27.38 0.89 33.87
N ALA A 15 26.62 0.29 34.79
CA ALA A 15 25.35 -0.37 34.46
C ALA A 15 24.31 0.63 33.92
N LEU A 16 24.27 1.84 34.47
CA LEU A 16 23.38 2.91 34.01
C LEU A 16 23.75 3.39 32.59
N CYS A 17 25.04 3.49 32.28
CA CYS A 17 25.51 3.84 30.94
C CYS A 17 25.20 2.75 29.90
N LEU A 18 25.34 1.47 30.24
CA LEU A 18 24.96 0.37 29.33
C LEU A 18 23.45 0.34 29.04
N ALA A 19 22.61 0.63 30.04
CA ALA A 19 21.16 0.68 29.88
C ALA A 19 20.69 1.82 28.95
N MET A 20 21.44 2.94 28.90
CA MET A 20 21.14 4.06 28.00
C MET A 20 21.47 3.75 26.53
N ILE A 21 22.47 2.90 26.27
CA ILE A 21 22.87 2.54 24.89
C ILE A 21 21.84 1.59 24.24
N THR A 22 21.15 0.76 25.03
CA THR A 22 20.09 -0.15 24.53
C THR A 22 18.77 0.55 24.23
N GLY A 23 18.58 1.81 24.65
CA GLY A 23 17.32 2.54 24.53
C GLY A 23 17.03 3.17 23.17
N ILE A 24 17.98 3.17 22.23
CA ILE A 24 17.87 3.92 20.96
C ILE A 24 17.54 2.99 19.76
N MET A 25 17.56 1.67 19.93
CA MET A 25 17.10 0.71 18.90
C MET A 25 15.61 0.40 19.05
N GLY A 26 14.79 1.45 19.02
CA GLY A 26 13.34 1.35 19.00
C GLY A 26 12.78 1.87 17.69
N CYS A 27 13.11 1.25 16.55
CA CYS A 27 12.26 1.39 15.36
C CYS A 27 10.93 0.72 15.66
N ALA A 28 10.01 1.46 16.28
CA ALA A 28 8.64 1.04 16.43
C ALA A 28 8.09 0.81 15.01
N LYS A 29 7.85 -0.46 14.65
CA LYS A 29 7.01 -0.77 13.49
C LYS A 29 5.67 -0.08 13.75
N GLU A 30 5.34 0.93 12.94
CA GLU A 30 3.98 1.47 12.93
C GLU A 30 3.03 0.29 12.74
N LYS A 31 1.99 0.21 13.57
CA LYS A 31 0.90 -0.74 13.35
C LYS A 31 0.12 -0.24 12.14
N THR A 32 0.50 -0.69 10.96
CA THR A 32 -0.24 -0.40 9.74
C THR A 32 -1.43 -1.35 9.65
N ALA A 33 -2.53 -0.93 9.02
CA ALA A 33 -3.67 -1.79 8.73
C ALA A 33 -3.34 -2.90 7.71
N LEU A 34 -2.17 -2.83 7.08
CA LEU A 34 -1.72 -3.78 6.07
C LEU A 34 -0.85 -4.87 6.70
N ASP A 35 -1.04 -6.10 6.23
CA ASP A 35 -0.28 -7.27 6.66
C ASP A 35 0.19 -8.06 5.44
N PRO A 36 1.50 -8.21 5.19
CA PRO A 36 2.03 -9.06 4.12
C PRO A 36 1.55 -10.51 4.15
N LYS A 37 1.12 -11.01 5.32
CA LYS A 37 0.54 -12.36 5.45
C LYS A 37 -0.94 -12.42 5.09
N ASN A 38 -1.61 -11.27 5.01
CA ASN A 38 -3.00 -11.14 4.61
C ASN A 38 -3.14 -9.99 3.60
N PRO A 39 -2.64 -10.20 2.36
CA PRO A 39 -2.51 -9.13 1.40
C PRO A 39 -3.88 -8.61 0.94
N VAL A 40 -3.94 -7.32 0.64
CA VAL A 40 -5.11 -6.66 0.05
C VAL A 40 -4.92 -6.49 -1.46
N THR A 41 -5.96 -6.76 -2.23
CA THR A 41 -5.94 -6.56 -3.68
C THR A 41 -6.45 -5.17 -4.02
N VAL A 42 -5.70 -4.44 -4.86
CA VAL A 42 -6.10 -3.15 -5.44
C VAL A 42 -6.28 -3.37 -6.94
N THR A 43 -7.53 -3.37 -7.40
CA THR A 43 -7.85 -3.49 -8.82
C THR A 43 -7.87 -2.11 -9.46
N ILE A 44 -7.08 -1.93 -10.52
CA ILE A 44 -6.87 -0.66 -11.22
C ILE A 44 -7.43 -0.81 -12.64
N TRP A 45 -8.49 -0.08 -12.94
CA TRP A 45 -9.02 -0.02 -14.31
C TRP A 45 -8.44 1.16 -15.09
N ASN A 46 -8.08 0.93 -16.35
CA ASN A 46 -7.67 1.98 -17.27
C ASN A 46 -8.16 1.68 -18.69
N TYR A 47 -7.85 2.59 -19.60
CA TYR A 47 -8.12 2.48 -21.03
C TYR A 47 -6.84 2.36 -21.85
N TYR A 48 -5.72 2.00 -21.23
CA TYR A 48 -4.42 1.96 -21.88
C TYR A 48 -4.33 0.76 -22.82
N ASN A 49 -3.64 0.96 -23.95
CA ASN A 49 -3.40 -0.07 -24.95
C ASN A 49 -1.99 0.06 -25.52
N GLY A 50 -1.55 -0.95 -26.28
CA GLY A 50 -0.22 -0.99 -26.90
C GLY A 50 0.92 -0.72 -25.91
N ASP A 51 1.85 0.16 -26.29
CA ASP A 51 3.04 0.48 -25.49
C ASP A 51 2.70 1.14 -24.14
N GLN A 52 1.59 1.89 -24.07
CA GLN A 52 1.15 2.50 -22.82
C GLN A 52 0.70 1.44 -21.81
N LEU A 53 -0.04 0.42 -22.27
CA LEU A 53 -0.44 -0.71 -21.45
C LEU A 53 0.77 -1.48 -20.94
N ALA A 54 1.71 -1.81 -21.85
CA ALA A 54 2.93 -2.52 -21.49
C ALA A 54 3.78 -1.76 -20.46
N ALA A 55 3.93 -0.45 -20.62
CA ALA A 55 4.63 0.39 -19.65
C ALA A 55 3.93 0.38 -18.27
N PHE A 56 2.59 0.46 -18.25
CA PHE A 56 1.85 0.43 -17.00
C PHE A 56 1.90 -0.95 -16.31
N GLU A 57 1.85 -2.04 -17.08
CA GLU A 57 2.02 -3.40 -16.55
C GLU A 57 3.39 -3.61 -15.90
N GLN A 58 4.46 -3.07 -16.50
CA GLN A 58 5.80 -3.09 -15.89
C GLN A 58 5.84 -2.33 -14.56
N LEU A 59 5.13 -1.20 -14.45
CA LEU A 59 5.03 -0.46 -13.18
C LEU A 59 4.26 -1.26 -12.12
N VAL A 60 3.19 -1.97 -12.52
CA VAL A 60 2.42 -2.84 -11.62
C VAL A 60 3.26 -4.03 -11.16
N GLU A 61 4.02 -4.66 -12.06
CA GLU A 61 4.96 -5.74 -11.72
C GLU A 61 6.06 -5.24 -10.76
N GLN A 62 6.65 -4.08 -11.05
CA GLN A 62 7.64 -3.47 -10.17
C GLN A 62 7.06 -3.16 -8.79
N PHE A 63 5.85 -2.61 -8.72
CA PHE A 63 5.18 -2.36 -7.45
C PHE A 63 4.94 -3.66 -6.69
N ASN A 64 4.35 -4.66 -7.34
CA ASN A 64 4.03 -5.95 -6.72
C ASN A 64 5.27 -6.69 -6.23
N SER A 65 6.41 -6.59 -6.93
CA SER A 65 7.68 -7.21 -6.53
C SER A 65 8.45 -6.44 -5.46
N THR A 66 8.07 -5.18 -5.17
CA THR A 66 8.76 -4.31 -4.21
C THR A 66 7.82 -3.89 -3.07
N VAL A 67 7.39 -2.62 -3.05
CA VAL A 67 6.60 -2.01 -1.97
C VAL A 67 5.27 -2.73 -1.77
N GLY A 68 4.66 -3.25 -2.84
CA GLY A 68 3.43 -4.05 -2.76
C GLY A 68 3.64 -5.29 -1.91
N ASN A 69 4.63 -6.11 -2.23
CA ASN A 69 4.97 -7.29 -1.44
C ASN A 69 5.35 -6.94 0.01
N GLU A 70 6.18 -5.91 0.22
CA GLU A 70 6.59 -5.48 1.57
C GLU A 70 5.42 -5.03 2.45
N LYS A 71 4.40 -4.42 1.84
CA LYS A 71 3.21 -3.92 2.55
C LYS A 71 2.05 -4.90 2.54
N GLY A 72 2.08 -5.98 1.76
CA GLY A 72 0.91 -6.84 1.57
C GLY A 72 -0.16 -6.20 0.70
N ILE A 73 0.22 -5.59 -0.41
CA ILE A 73 -0.68 -5.07 -1.43
C ILE A 73 -0.37 -5.78 -2.76
N VAL A 74 -1.41 -6.27 -3.42
CA VAL A 74 -1.34 -6.81 -4.78
C VAL A 74 -2.12 -5.88 -5.70
N ALA A 75 -1.44 -5.18 -6.59
CA ALA A 75 -2.06 -4.40 -7.64
C ALA A 75 -2.41 -5.29 -8.84
N VAL A 76 -3.65 -5.17 -9.34
CA VAL A 76 -4.13 -5.88 -10.52
C VAL A 76 -4.52 -4.84 -11.57
N ASN A 77 -3.84 -4.89 -12.72
CA ASN A 77 -4.14 -4.05 -13.86
C ASN A 77 -5.28 -4.66 -14.70
N VAL A 78 -6.26 -3.85 -15.09
CA VAL A 78 -7.30 -4.24 -16.06
C VAL A 78 -7.49 -3.11 -17.08
N SER A 79 -7.08 -3.36 -18.32
CA SER A 79 -7.43 -2.48 -19.44
C SER A 79 -8.84 -2.80 -19.93
N GLN A 80 -9.66 -1.76 -20.08
CA GLN A 80 -10.97 -1.80 -20.73
C GLN A 80 -10.85 -1.49 -22.24
N GLY A 81 -9.63 -1.39 -22.78
CA GLY A 81 -9.35 -1.21 -24.21
C GLY A 81 -9.39 0.26 -24.67
N ASP A 82 -10.47 0.96 -24.34
CA ASP A 82 -10.67 2.37 -24.68
C ASP A 82 -11.47 3.13 -23.61
N ILE A 83 -11.51 4.46 -23.74
CA ILE A 83 -12.12 5.37 -22.78
C ILE A 83 -13.64 5.20 -22.66
N ASN A 84 -14.34 4.91 -23.76
CA ASN A 84 -15.79 4.74 -23.77
C ASN A 84 -16.15 3.42 -23.10
N SER A 85 -15.44 2.35 -23.47
CA SER A 85 -15.55 1.03 -22.86
C SER A 85 -15.28 1.09 -21.35
N LEU A 86 -14.27 1.86 -20.92
CA LEU A 86 -14.02 2.10 -19.50
C LEU A 86 -15.19 2.80 -18.80
N ALA A 87 -15.70 3.89 -19.37
CA ALA A 87 -16.80 4.66 -18.79
C ALA A 87 -18.07 3.82 -18.67
N ASP A 88 -18.43 3.08 -19.72
CA ASP A 88 -19.60 2.20 -19.74
C ASP A 88 -19.49 1.09 -18.69
N SER A 89 -18.33 0.42 -18.61
CA SER A 89 -18.07 -0.61 -17.59
C SER A 89 -18.19 -0.04 -16.17
N LEU A 90 -17.62 1.14 -15.90
CA LEU A 90 -17.69 1.77 -14.57
C LEU A 90 -19.11 2.12 -14.17
N ILE A 91 -19.88 2.76 -15.07
CA ILE A 91 -21.27 3.11 -14.82
C ILE A 91 -22.10 1.85 -14.58
N ALA A 92 -21.91 0.81 -15.40
CA ALA A 92 -22.61 -0.46 -15.21
C ALA A 92 -22.29 -1.13 -13.86
N SER A 93 -21.02 -1.11 -13.45
CA SER A 93 -20.58 -1.63 -12.14
C SER A 93 -21.15 -0.84 -10.96
N VAL A 94 -21.18 0.50 -11.04
CA VAL A 94 -21.75 1.35 -9.98
C VAL A 94 -23.27 1.16 -9.86
N GLU A 95 -23.97 1.08 -10.98
CA GLU A 95 -25.42 0.82 -11.03
C GLU A 95 -25.78 -0.64 -10.72
N LYS A 96 -24.79 -1.52 -10.51
CA LYS A 96 -24.97 -2.96 -10.23
C LYS A 96 -25.84 -3.65 -11.28
N LYS A 97 -25.64 -3.33 -12.56
CA LYS A 97 -26.37 -3.96 -13.67
C LYS A 97 -26.13 -5.47 -13.68
N ALA A 98 -27.13 -6.25 -14.09
CA ALA A 98 -26.97 -7.69 -14.22
C ALA A 98 -25.82 -8.02 -15.20
N GLY A 99 -24.83 -8.78 -14.72
CA GLY A 99 -23.64 -9.14 -15.50
C GLY A 99 -22.50 -8.11 -15.45
N SER A 100 -22.64 -6.98 -14.73
CA SER A 100 -21.54 -6.05 -14.52
C SER A 100 -20.43 -6.67 -13.65
N GLN A 101 -19.20 -6.24 -13.89
CA GLN A 101 -18.08 -6.56 -13.00
C GLN A 101 -18.25 -5.82 -11.66
N GLU A 102 -17.54 -6.26 -10.62
CA GLU A 102 -17.45 -5.48 -9.37
C GLU A 102 -16.73 -4.14 -9.64
N ILE A 103 -17.11 -3.11 -8.89
CA ILE A 103 -16.48 -1.78 -8.99
C ILE A 103 -14.99 -1.93 -8.64
N PRO A 104 -14.07 -1.40 -9.46
CA PRO A 104 -12.65 -1.46 -9.16
C PRO A 104 -12.29 -0.60 -7.95
N THR A 105 -11.14 -0.89 -7.33
CA THR A 105 -10.61 -0.06 -6.23
C THR A 105 -10.30 1.37 -6.70
N MET A 106 -9.80 1.51 -7.93
CA MET A 106 -9.54 2.79 -8.58
C MET A 106 -9.60 2.67 -10.10
N ALA A 107 -9.88 3.79 -10.77
CA ALA A 107 -9.92 3.85 -12.23
C ALA A 107 -9.32 5.15 -12.77
N ALA A 108 -8.71 5.07 -13.96
CA ALA A 108 -8.18 6.22 -14.68
C ALA A 108 -9.28 6.87 -15.55
N VAL A 109 -10.03 7.80 -14.98
CA VAL A 109 -11.16 8.47 -15.64
C VAL A 109 -10.91 9.95 -15.89
N TYR A 110 -11.57 10.50 -16.92
CA TYR A 110 -11.66 11.94 -17.11
C TYR A 110 -12.70 12.56 -16.17
N SER A 111 -12.66 13.88 -16.03
CA SER A 111 -13.51 14.63 -15.09
C SER A 111 -15.01 14.45 -15.31
N GLU A 112 -15.45 14.28 -16.56
CA GLU A 112 -16.86 14.07 -16.87
C GLU A 112 -17.38 12.74 -16.32
N THR A 113 -16.68 11.63 -16.61
CA THR A 113 -17.03 10.32 -16.04
C THR A 113 -16.95 10.35 -14.52
N ALA A 114 -15.93 10.99 -13.93
CA ALA A 114 -15.84 11.14 -12.49
C ALA A 114 -17.05 11.89 -11.89
N TYR A 115 -17.51 12.96 -12.55
CA TYR A 115 -18.70 13.70 -12.12
C TYR A 115 -19.97 12.84 -12.20
N ILE A 116 -20.13 12.04 -13.26
CA ILE A 116 -21.26 11.10 -13.39
C ILE A 116 -21.24 10.09 -12.25
N LEU A 117 -20.08 9.47 -11.97
CA LEU A 117 -19.92 8.47 -10.91
C LEU A 117 -20.16 9.06 -9.51
N ASP A 118 -19.81 10.32 -9.26
CA ASP A 118 -20.09 11.03 -7.99
C ASP A 118 -21.60 11.26 -7.75
N LYS A 119 -22.40 11.25 -8.82
CA LYS A 119 -23.85 11.50 -8.77
C LYS A 119 -24.71 10.25 -8.86
N ALA A 120 -24.11 9.10 -9.15
CA ALA A 120 -24.78 7.80 -9.22
C ALA A 120 -25.09 7.25 -7.82
#